data_AF-A0A1C6IS78-F1
#
_entry.id   AF-A0A1C6IS78-F1
#
_cell.length_a   1.000
_cell.length_b   1.000
_cell.length_c   1.000
_cell.angle_alpha   90.00
_cell.angle_beta   90.00
_cell.angle_gamma   90.00
#
_symmetry.space_group_name_H-M   'P 1'
#
loop_
_entity.id
_entity.type
_entity.pdbx_description
1 polymer ?
#
loop_
_entity_poly.entity_id
_entity_poly.type
_entity_poly.pdbx_seq_one_letter_code
_entity_poly.pdbx_strand_id
1 'polypeptide(L)'
;MDLKVFEFLGAEVPNSVGDIREALDLLATSIDTAIEQVGEEVTKSFENKDLKKAAELSLNSEELDSISKKIQEVISDLDTIIYDRNIDEDLKEMDQIDEKSIPNYNDYLVDTEVEHNLYEDLTHKRPCAFKIEGTRVGIKDWKGVLVQTINYLAKKDPNIVRSFVDDSKMNGKKVIYFSRVKLPTMRAVVEIKSVNIYVATNLSANGIRNLLIKMLNKYNIKLSDYKIYLKADYSELH
;
A
#
# COMPACT_ATOMS: atom_id res chain seq x y z
N MET A 1 -4.55 14.65 17.46
CA MET A 1 -3.08 14.73 17.64
C MET A 1 -2.65 16.14 17.23
N ASP A 2 -1.53 16.68 17.73
CA ASP A 2 -1.08 18.02 17.31
C ASP A 2 -0.40 17.95 15.94
N LEU A 3 -1.11 18.41 14.90
CA LEU A 3 -0.63 18.44 13.51
C LEU A 3 0.70 19.18 13.36
N LYS A 4 0.99 20.15 14.24
CA LYS A 4 2.22 20.97 14.16
C LYS A 4 3.50 20.15 14.24
N VAL A 5 3.49 19.02 14.95
CA VAL A 5 4.68 18.16 15.09
C VAL A 5 4.97 17.44 13.78
N PHE A 6 3.95 17.03 13.03
CA PHE A 6 4.13 16.41 11.73
C PHE A 6 4.42 17.42 10.62
N GLU A 7 3.87 18.64 10.71
CA GLU A 7 4.23 19.75 9.81
C GLU A 7 5.72 20.07 9.90
N PHE A 8 6.29 20.08 11.11
CA PHE A 8 7.74 20.20 11.34
C PHE A 8 8.53 19.10 10.61
N LEU A 9 8.12 17.84 10.75
CA LEU A 9 8.78 16.73 10.05
C LEU A 9 8.66 16.88 8.52
N GLY A 10 7.53 17.36 8.02
CA GLY A 10 7.32 17.60 6.59
C GLY A 10 8.23 18.69 6.02
N ALA A 11 8.58 19.69 6.83
CA ALA A 11 9.50 20.76 6.45
C ALA A 11 10.97 20.32 6.51
N GLU A 12 11.37 19.62 7.56
CA GLU A 12 12.79 19.32 7.84
C GLU A 12 13.27 17.98 7.25
N VAL A 13 12.44 16.93 7.35
CA VAL A 13 12.79 15.54 6.96
C VAL A 13 11.66 14.89 6.16
N PRO A 14 11.34 15.45 4.98
CA PRO A 14 10.13 15.10 4.25
C PRO A 14 10.00 13.62 3.88
N ASN A 15 11.10 12.96 3.52
CA ASN A 15 11.08 11.54 3.17
C ASN A 15 10.61 10.67 4.35
N SER A 16 11.00 11.04 5.57
CA SER A 16 10.61 10.33 6.80
C SER A 16 9.12 10.43 7.07
N VAL A 17 8.44 11.50 6.63
CA VAL A 17 6.97 11.60 6.74
C VAL A 17 6.28 10.54 5.89
N GLY A 18 6.78 10.31 4.67
CA GLY A 18 6.30 9.24 3.79
C GLY A 18 6.50 7.86 4.42
N ASP A 19 7.71 7.58 4.92
CA ASP A 19 8.05 6.31 5.55
C ASP A 19 7.18 6.02 6.78
N ILE A 20 6.99 7.02 7.65
CA ILE A 20 6.12 6.92 8.84
C ILE A 20 4.69 6.62 8.40
N ARG A 21 4.18 7.35 7.41
CA ARG A 21 2.82 7.15 6.88
C ARG A 21 2.64 5.72 6.37
N GLU A 22 3.61 5.19 5.64
CA GLU A 22 3.57 3.83 5.08
C GLU A 22 3.69 2.74 6.15
N ALA A 23 4.52 2.96 7.18
CA ALA A 23 4.62 2.05 8.31
C ALA A 23 3.31 2.01 9.12
N LEU A 24 2.69 3.17 9.37
CA LEU A 24 1.39 3.25 10.04
C LEU A 24 0.29 2.57 9.23
N ASP A 25 0.27 2.74 7.91
CA ASP A 25 -0.71 2.10 7.03
C ASP A 25 -0.55 0.57 6.98
N LEU A 26 0.69 0.07 7.00
CA LEU A 26 0.97 -1.36 7.12
C LEU A 26 0.50 -1.90 8.48
N LEU A 27 0.75 -1.17 9.57
CA LEU A 27 0.30 -1.55 10.91
C LEU A 27 -1.23 -1.61 10.99
N ALA A 28 -1.94 -0.59 10.51
CA ALA A 28 -3.40 -0.57 10.52
C ALA A 28 -3.98 -1.72 9.68
N THR A 29 -3.41 -1.98 8.50
CA THR A 29 -3.81 -3.12 7.65
C THR A 29 -3.59 -4.47 8.35
N SER A 30 -2.48 -4.59 9.09
CA SER A 30 -2.17 -5.81 9.85
C SER A 30 -3.13 -6.01 11.02
N ILE A 31 -3.50 -4.94 11.73
CA ILE A 31 -4.50 -4.96 12.80
C ILE A 31 -5.87 -5.38 12.24
N ASP A 32 -6.30 -4.78 11.14
CA ASP A 32 -7.57 -5.12 10.50
C ASP A 32 -7.64 -6.60 10.10
N THR A 33 -6.54 -7.12 9.53
CA THR A 33 -6.43 -8.55 9.19
C THR A 33 -6.52 -9.44 10.43
N ALA A 34 -5.88 -9.02 11.54
CA ALA A 34 -5.95 -9.76 12.80
C ALA A 34 -7.36 -9.75 13.39
N ILE A 35 -8.10 -8.64 13.30
CA ILE A 35 -9.50 -8.56 13.74
C ILE A 35 -10.37 -9.54 12.96
N GLU A 36 -10.19 -9.66 11.64
CA GLU A 36 -10.91 -10.63 10.81
C GLU A 36 -10.64 -12.08 11.28
N GLN A 37 -9.37 -12.41 11.56
CA GLN A 37 -8.99 -13.73 12.09
C GLN A 37 -9.57 -14.00 13.48
N VAL A 38 -9.60 -13.00 14.36
CA VAL A 38 -10.25 -13.12 15.67
C VAL A 38 -11.76 -13.35 15.51
N GLY A 39 -12.39 -12.75 14.50
CA GLY A 39 -13.79 -13.01 14.14
C GLY A 39 -14.06 -14.49 13.84
N GLU A 40 -13.17 -15.17 13.13
CA GLU A 40 -13.29 -16.62 12.90
C GLU A 40 -13.20 -17.43 14.21
N GLU A 41 -12.32 -17.02 15.13
CA GLU A 41 -12.19 -17.66 16.45
C GLU A 41 -13.39 -17.39 17.37
N VAL A 42 -14.05 -16.24 17.22
CA VAL A 42 -15.33 -15.95 17.88
C VAL A 42 -16.39 -16.93 17.41
N THR A 43 -16.54 -17.14 16.09
CA THR A 43 -17.49 -18.11 15.53
C THR A 43 -17.24 -19.52 16.06
N LYS A 44 -15.99 -20.00 16.04
CA LYS A 44 -15.61 -21.31 16.59
C LYS A 44 -15.92 -21.43 18.09
N SER A 45 -15.72 -20.36 18.85
CA SER A 45 -16.01 -20.35 20.29
C SER A 45 -17.52 -20.47 20.56
N PHE A 46 -18.36 -19.81 19.75
CA PHE A 46 -19.81 -19.97 19.80
C PHE A 46 -20.26 -21.40 19.46
N GLU A 47 -19.69 -22.01 18.42
CA GLU A 47 -19.99 -23.40 18.02
C GLU A 47 -19.66 -24.39 19.16
N ASN A 48 -18.56 -24.14 19.87
CA ASN A 48 -18.13 -24.92 21.04
C ASN A 48 -18.87 -24.56 22.34
N LYS A 49 -19.84 -23.64 22.30
CA LYS A 49 -20.59 -23.12 23.46
C LYS A 49 -19.70 -22.45 24.52
N ASP A 50 -18.48 -22.04 24.16
CA ASP A 50 -17.62 -21.23 25.02
C ASP A 50 -17.97 -19.74 24.86
N LEU A 51 -19.12 -19.38 25.41
CA LEU A 51 -19.67 -18.02 25.29
C LEU A 51 -18.81 -16.98 26.01
N LYS A 52 -18.07 -17.38 27.06
CA LYS A 52 -17.19 -16.48 27.79
C LYS A 52 -16.00 -16.07 26.93
N LYS A 53 -15.33 -17.04 26.29
CA LYS A 53 -14.23 -16.76 25.36
C LYS A 53 -14.71 -15.96 24.15
N ALA A 54 -15.87 -16.29 23.59
CA ALA A 54 -16.44 -15.53 22.47
C ALA A 54 -16.66 -14.04 22.81
N ALA A 55 -17.16 -13.76 24.03
CA ALA A 55 -17.36 -12.39 24.50
C ALA A 55 -16.04 -11.64 24.72
N GLU A 56 -15.04 -12.29 25.32
CA GLU A 56 -13.70 -11.70 25.54
C GLU A 56 -13.00 -11.34 24.22
N LEU A 57 -13.00 -12.27 23.26
CA LEU A 57 -12.43 -12.03 21.92
C LEU A 57 -13.11 -10.87 21.21
N SER A 58 -14.44 -10.76 21.33
CA SER A 58 -15.21 -9.67 20.72
C SER A 58 -14.86 -8.30 21.31
N LEU A 59 -14.73 -8.21 22.65
CA LEU A 59 -14.36 -6.96 23.32
C LEU A 59 -12.95 -6.49 22.93
N ASN A 60 -11.98 -7.40 22.92
CA ASN A 60 -10.61 -7.06 22.51
C ASN A 60 -10.54 -6.65 21.02
N SER A 61 -11.39 -7.23 20.17
CA SER A 61 -11.49 -6.82 18.76
C SER A 61 -12.02 -5.40 18.60
N GLU A 62 -12.95 -4.98 19.46
CA GLU A 62 -13.46 -3.60 19.48
C GLU A 62 -12.37 -2.60 19.89
N GLU A 63 -11.55 -2.94 20.89
CA GLU A 63 -10.41 -2.12 21.28
C GLU A 63 -9.37 -2.00 20.16
N LEU A 64 -9.06 -3.10 19.46
CA LEU A 64 -8.16 -3.10 18.30
C LEU A 64 -8.72 -2.26 17.14
N ASP A 65 -10.02 -2.34 16.86
CA ASP A 65 -10.67 -1.52 15.84
C ASP A 65 -10.57 -0.01 16.18
N SER A 66 -10.75 0.34 17.45
CA SER A 66 -10.56 1.72 17.94
C SER A 66 -9.12 2.21 17.74
N ILE A 67 -8.12 1.35 17.97
CA ILE A 67 -6.70 1.66 17.70
C ILE A 67 -6.48 1.84 16.19
N SER A 68 -6.98 0.91 15.36
CA SER A 68 -6.89 0.98 13.89
C SER A 68 -7.45 2.31 13.36
N LYS A 69 -8.63 2.72 13.84
CA LYS A 69 -9.26 4.01 13.49
C LYS A 69 -8.40 5.22 13.84
N LYS A 70 -7.79 5.24 15.04
CA LYS A 70 -6.88 6.34 15.44
C LYS A 70 -5.64 6.40 14.55
N ILE A 71 -5.09 5.24 14.17
CA ILE A 71 -3.96 5.19 13.23
C ILE A 71 -4.38 5.75 11.86
N GLN A 72 -5.57 5.39 11.36
CA GLN A 72 -6.12 5.90 10.10
C GLN A 72 -6.35 7.42 10.12
N GLU A 73 -6.74 7.99 11.26
CA GLU A 73 -6.82 9.45 11.41
C GLU A 73 -5.45 10.10 11.24
N VAL A 74 -4.40 9.57 11.89
CA VAL A 74 -3.03 10.07 11.73
C VAL A 74 -2.54 9.93 10.28
N ILE A 75 -2.81 8.81 9.62
CA ILE A 75 -2.48 8.62 8.19
C ILE A 75 -3.14 9.71 7.33
N SER A 76 -4.41 10.05 7.59
CA SER A 76 -5.12 11.09 6.86
C SER A 76 -4.50 12.48 7.06
N ASP A 77 -3.98 12.76 8.25
CA ASP A 77 -3.25 14.00 8.55
C ASP A 77 -1.92 14.04 7.78
N LEU A 78 -1.18 12.93 7.76
CA LEU A 78 0.08 12.83 7.01
C LEU A 78 -0.13 12.94 5.49
N ASP A 79 -1.19 12.29 4.95
CA ASP A 79 -1.56 12.40 3.54
C ASP A 79 -1.86 13.86 3.15
N THR A 80 -2.41 14.66 4.08
CA THR A 80 -2.66 16.09 3.88
C THR A 80 -1.36 16.86 3.72
N ILE A 81 -0.40 16.66 4.63
CA ILE A 81 0.92 17.29 4.63
C ILE A 81 1.69 16.93 3.34
N ILE A 82 1.72 15.65 2.98
CA ILE A 82 2.39 15.16 1.76
C ILE A 82 1.76 15.78 0.52
N TYR A 83 0.42 15.84 0.45
CA TYR A 83 -0.27 16.41 -0.71
C TYR A 83 0.02 17.90 -0.88
N ASP A 84 -0.04 18.68 0.20
CA ASP A 84 0.17 20.12 0.13
C ASP A 84 1.61 20.45 -0.29
N ARG A 85 2.60 19.68 0.21
CA ARG A 85 3.99 19.80 -0.25
C ARG A 85 4.16 19.45 -1.72
N ASN A 86 3.56 18.37 -2.19
CA ASN A 86 3.67 17.97 -3.60
C ASN A 86 3.05 18.99 -4.56
N ILE A 87 2.13 19.85 -4.10
CA ILE A 87 1.66 21.00 -4.88
C ILE A 87 2.73 22.09 -4.93
N ASP A 88 3.34 22.39 -3.79
CA ASP A 88 4.38 23.42 -3.69
C ASP A 88 5.67 23.07 -4.46
N GLU A 89 6.04 21.78 -4.53
CA GLU A 89 7.20 21.30 -5.29
C GLU A 89 6.95 21.31 -6.81
N ASP A 90 5.78 20.89 -7.27
CA ASP A 90 5.41 20.98 -8.70
C ASP A 90 5.42 22.43 -9.21
N LEU A 91 5.20 23.42 -8.34
CA LEU A 91 5.30 24.85 -8.65
C LEU A 91 6.75 25.38 -8.68
N LYS A 92 7.69 24.67 -8.04
CA LYS A 92 9.11 25.06 -7.90
C LYS A 92 10.04 24.32 -8.87
N GLU A 93 9.69 23.12 -9.35
CA GLU A 93 10.52 22.30 -10.24
C GLU A 93 10.70 22.83 -11.68
N MET A 94 10.27 24.06 -12.00
CA MET A 94 10.61 24.70 -13.28
C MET A 94 12.08 25.14 -13.39
N ASP A 95 12.84 25.19 -12.29
CA ASP A 95 14.22 25.68 -12.29
C ASP A 95 15.10 24.85 -11.34
N GLN A 96 15.74 23.79 -11.86
CA GLN A 96 17.12 23.34 -11.56
C GLN A 96 17.30 21.84 -11.86
N ILE A 97 18.23 21.52 -12.77
CA ILE A 97 18.75 20.18 -12.98
C ILE A 97 20.17 20.18 -12.43
N ASP A 98 20.37 19.57 -11.26
CA ASP A 98 21.70 19.29 -10.74
C ASP A 98 22.30 18.06 -11.43
N GLU A 99 23.52 18.21 -11.94
CA GLU A 99 24.35 17.11 -12.45
C GLU A 99 24.80 16.21 -11.28
N LYS A 100 24.02 15.17 -10.96
CA LYS A 100 24.51 14.04 -10.16
C LYS A 100 25.39 13.14 -11.01
N SER A 101 26.54 12.73 -10.48
CA SER A 101 27.39 11.71 -11.08
C SER A 101 26.57 10.42 -11.28
N ILE A 102 26.60 9.87 -12.49
CA ILE A 102 25.79 8.71 -12.86
C ILE A 102 26.45 7.46 -12.25
N PRO A 103 25.83 6.78 -11.26
CA PRO A 103 26.38 5.55 -10.71
C PRO A 103 26.33 4.42 -11.75
N ASN A 104 27.24 3.44 -11.64
CA ASN A 104 27.15 2.23 -12.46
C ASN A 104 26.05 1.32 -11.90
N TYR A 105 24.84 1.42 -12.46
CA TYR A 105 23.66 0.68 -12.01
C TYR A 105 23.78 -0.87 -12.05
N ASN A 106 24.79 -1.41 -12.74
CA ASN A 106 25.03 -2.86 -12.79
C ASN A 106 25.56 -3.42 -11.46
N ASP A 107 26.20 -2.59 -10.65
CA ASP A 107 26.82 -3.04 -9.38
C ASP A 107 25.76 -3.39 -8.32
N TYR A 108 24.52 -2.96 -8.54
CA TYR A 108 23.37 -3.13 -7.64
C TYR A 108 22.42 -4.26 -8.07
N LEU A 109 22.77 -5.02 -9.12
CA LEU A 109 21.95 -6.15 -9.55
C LEU A 109 21.95 -7.24 -8.47
N VAL A 110 20.77 -7.80 -8.22
CA VAL A 110 20.59 -8.88 -7.25
C VAL A 110 20.17 -10.18 -7.94
N ASP A 111 20.22 -11.29 -7.20
CA ASP A 111 19.69 -12.57 -7.68
C ASP A 111 18.17 -12.48 -7.90
N THR A 112 17.76 -12.64 -9.15
CA THR A 112 16.37 -12.48 -9.58
C THR A 112 15.46 -13.65 -9.21
N GLU A 113 16.01 -14.71 -8.62
CA GLU A 113 15.27 -15.89 -8.18
C GLU A 113 14.95 -15.89 -6.68
N VAL A 114 15.51 -14.95 -5.92
CA VAL A 114 15.18 -14.78 -4.49
C VAL A 114 13.73 -14.31 -4.33
N GLU A 115 12.97 -15.04 -3.51
CA GLU A 115 11.59 -14.72 -3.19
C GLU A 115 11.52 -13.72 -2.02
N HIS A 116 10.97 -12.55 -2.28
CA HIS A 116 10.68 -11.53 -1.28
C HIS A 116 9.18 -11.51 -0.94
N ASN A 117 8.86 -11.15 0.31
CA ASN A 117 7.49 -11.08 0.80
C ASN A 117 7.02 -9.62 0.96
N LEU A 118 5.70 -9.42 1.14
CA LEU A 118 5.10 -8.09 1.24
C LEU A 118 5.26 -7.41 2.60
N TYR A 119 5.94 -8.02 3.58
CA TYR A 119 6.27 -7.36 4.86
C TYR A 119 7.67 -6.74 4.86
N GLU A 120 8.46 -6.97 3.81
CA GLU A 120 9.79 -6.38 3.67
C GLU A 120 9.70 -4.89 3.34
N ASP A 121 10.75 -4.16 3.70
CA ASP A 121 10.96 -2.80 3.24
C ASP A 121 11.48 -2.82 1.79
N LEU A 122 10.68 -2.25 0.89
CA LEU A 122 10.91 -2.25 -0.56
C LEU A 122 11.48 -0.91 -1.06
N THR A 123 11.80 0.00 -0.15
CA THR A 123 12.46 1.27 -0.46
C THR A 123 13.77 1.04 -1.22
N HIS A 124 13.99 1.83 -2.26
CA HIS A 124 15.12 1.74 -3.21
C HIS A 124 15.28 0.42 -3.99
N LYS A 125 14.34 -0.53 -3.87
CA LYS A 125 14.40 -1.81 -4.59
C LYS A 125 13.64 -1.74 -5.90
N ARG A 126 14.16 -2.41 -6.93
CA ARG A 126 13.54 -2.48 -8.27
C ARG A 126 13.02 -3.90 -8.56
N PRO A 127 11.74 -4.08 -8.92
CA PRO A 127 11.19 -5.40 -9.22
C PRO A 127 11.54 -5.87 -10.64
N CYS A 128 11.62 -7.20 -10.82
CA CYS A 128 11.71 -7.86 -12.13
C CYS A 128 10.51 -8.79 -12.40
N ALA A 129 9.85 -9.29 -11.36
CA ALA A 129 8.64 -10.09 -11.47
C ALA A 129 7.87 -10.08 -10.15
N PHE A 130 6.61 -10.51 -10.21
CA PHE A 130 5.88 -11.00 -9.04
C PHE A 130 5.30 -12.37 -9.35
N LYS A 131 4.94 -13.12 -8.30
CA LYS A 131 4.22 -14.39 -8.41
C LYS A 131 2.99 -14.34 -7.54
N ILE A 132 1.85 -14.72 -8.09
CA ILE A 132 0.56 -14.76 -7.40
C ILE A 132 -0.08 -16.12 -7.67
N GLU A 133 -0.47 -16.85 -6.61
CA GLU A 133 -1.12 -18.16 -6.72
C GLU A 133 -0.36 -19.14 -7.67
N GLY A 134 0.98 -19.12 -7.62
CA GLY A 134 1.84 -19.96 -8.45
C GLY A 134 2.17 -19.40 -9.84
N THR A 135 1.49 -18.35 -10.30
CA THR A 135 1.74 -17.74 -11.62
C THR A 135 2.77 -16.61 -11.51
N ARG A 136 3.93 -16.76 -12.16
CA ARG A 136 4.97 -15.70 -12.25
C ARG A 136 4.70 -14.77 -13.43
N VAL A 137 4.77 -13.46 -13.18
CA VAL A 137 4.53 -12.39 -14.15
C VAL A 137 5.74 -11.45 -14.18
N GLY A 138 6.40 -11.35 -15.34
CA GLY A 138 7.53 -10.45 -15.54
C GLY A 138 7.11 -8.99 -15.58
N ILE A 139 7.91 -8.11 -14.96
CA ILE A 139 7.60 -6.68 -14.82
C ILE A 139 8.85 -5.81 -14.89
N LYS A 140 8.66 -4.50 -15.10
CA LYS A 140 9.77 -3.54 -15.25
C LYS A 140 9.95 -2.60 -14.06
N ASP A 141 8.85 -2.33 -13.35
CA ASP A 141 8.73 -1.33 -12.28
C ASP A 141 7.54 -1.65 -11.36
N TRP A 142 7.46 -0.93 -10.24
CA TRP A 142 6.39 -1.08 -9.25
C TRP A 142 5.00 -0.69 -9.78
N LYS A 143 4.93 0.32 -10.65
CA LYS A 143 3.68 0.68 -11.36
C LYS A 143 3.11 -0.54 -12.09
N GLY A 144 3.96 -1.27 -12.77
CA GLY A 144 3.61 -2.50 -13.45
C GLY A 144 3.12 -3.57 -12.48
N VAL A 145 3.77 -3.74 -11.31
CA VAL A 145 3.34 -4.69 -10.27
C VAL A 145 1.90 -4.39 -9.86
N LEU A 146 1.59 -3.12 -9.56
CA LEU A 146 0.25 -2.67 -9.19
C LEU A 146 -0.78 -2.97 -10.28
N VAL A 147 -0.55 -2.49 -11.50
CA VAL A 147 -1.49 -2.60 -12.61
C VAL A 147 -1.73 -4.06 -13.02
N GLN A 148 -0.67 -4.88 -13.06
CA GLN A 148 -0.82 -6.29 -13.42
C GLN A 148 -1.50 -7.10 -12.33
N THR A 149 -1.26 -6.78 -11.05
CA THR A 149 -2.00 -7.41 -9.95
C THR A 149 -3.48 -7.06 -10.02
N ILE A 150 -3.85 -5.80 -10.24
CA ILE A 150 -5.26 -5.40 -10.41
C ILE A 150 -5.90 -6.11 -11.60
N ASN A 151 -5.20 -6.22 -12.73
CA ASN A 151 -5.71 -6.95 -13.89
C ASN A 151 -5.89 -8.46 -13.61
N TYR A 152 -5.00 -9.08 -12.85
CA TYR A 152 -5.15 -10.46 -12.41
C TYR A 152 -6.40 -10.61 -11.52
N LEU A 153 -6.54 -9.76 -10.51
CA LEU A 153 -7.68 -9.75 -9.58
C LEU A 153 -9.01 -9.48 -10.30
N ALA A 154 -9.05 -8.54 -11.24
CA ALA A 154 -10.23 -8.23 -12.04
C ALA A 154 -10.69 -9.40 -12.92
N LYS A 155 -9.77 -10.27 -13.36
CA LYS A 155 -10.14 -11.52 -14.06
C LYS A 155 -10.77 -12.55 -13.12
N LYS A 156 -10.37 -12.55 -11.84
CA LYS A 156 -10.88 -13.46 -10.81
C LYS A 156 -12.27 -13.04 -10.33
N ASP A 157 -12.42 -11.78 -9.91
CA ASP A 157 -13.73 -11.19 -9.59
C ASP A 157 -13.74 -9.68 -9.88
N PRO A 158 -14.31 -9.23 -11.01
CA PRO A 158 -14.32 -7.81 -11.35
C PRO A 158 -15.16 -6.96 -10.39
N ASN A 159 -16.11 -7.54 -9.64
CA ASN A 159 -16.96 -6.77 -8.73
C ASN A 159 -16.19 -6.33 -7.49
N ILE A 160 -15.27 -7.17 -6.98
CA ILE A 160 -14.41 -6.80 -5.86
C ILE A 160 -13.49 -5.63 -6.27
N VAL A 161 -12.90 -5.65 -7.47
CA VAL A 161 -12.09 -4.48 -7.92
C VAL A 161 -12.94 -3.21 -8.04
N ARG A 162 -14.17 -3.31 -8.54
CA ARG A 162 -15.07 -2.16 -8.67
C ARG A 162 -15.50 -1.57 -7.33
N SER A 163 -15.51 -2.35 -6.25
CA SER A 163 -15.87 -1.87 -4.92
C SER A 163 -14.74 -1.09 -4.25
N PHE A 164 -13.48 -1.23 -4.69
CA PHE A 164 -12.35 -0.48 -4.13
C PHE A 164 -12.53 1.04 -4.19
N VAL A 165 -13.28 1.53 -5.18
CA VAL A 165 -13.56 2.97 -5.32
C VAL A 165 -14.32 3.53 -4.12
N ASP A 166 -15.19 2.71 -3.51
CA ASP A 166 -16.10 3.13 -2.44
C ASP A 166 -15.60 2.68 -1.05
N ASP A 167 -14.45 2.01 -0.98
CA ASP A 167 -13.88 1.49 0.27
C ASP A 167 -12.90 2.52 0.88
N SER A 168 -13.27 3.06 2.04
CA SER A 168 -12.48 4.06 2.77
C SER A 168 -11.16 3.53 3.33
N LYS A 169 -10.98 2.20 3.42
CA LYS A 169 -9.69 1.59 3.78
C LYS A 169 -8.77 1.44 2.57
N MET A 170 -9.34 1.47 1.36
CA MET A 170 -8.63 1.38 0.08
C MET A 170 -8.30 2.76 -0.50
N ASN A 171 -9.18 3.74 -0.28
CA ASN A 171 -9.08 5.10 -0.80
C ASN A 171 -9.01 6.11 0.35
N GLY A 172 -7.99 6.97 0.35
CA GLY A 172 -7.88 8.07 1.30
C GLY A 172 -8.91 9.16 1.05
N LYS A 173 -9.15 10.02 2.05
CA LYS A 173 -10.10 11.15 1.93
C LYS A 173 -9.63 12.20 0.91
N LYS A 174 -8.34 12.53 0.93
CA LYS A 174 -7.72 13.56 0.08
C LYS A 174 -7.00 12.94 -1.12
N VAL A 175 -6.33 11.80 -0.90
CA VAL A 175 -5.60 11.07 -1.94
C VAL A 175 -6.46 9.93 -2.46
N ILE A 176 -6.96 10.09 -3.69
CA ILE A 176 -7.81 9.10 -4.36
C ILE A 176 -6.94 8.19 -5.22
N TYR A 177 -6.90 6.90 -4.88
CA TYR A 177 -6.16 5.89 -5.63
C TYR A 177 -7.02 5.25 -6.72
N PHE A 178 -8.28 4.93 -6.42
CA PHE A 178 -9.24 4.33 -7.33
C PHE A 178 -10.40 5.28 -7.59
N SER A 179 -10.82 5.44 -8.85
CA SER A 179 -11.96 6.27 -9.21
C SER A 179 -12.73 5.70 -10.41
N ARG A 180 -14.04 5.96 -10.49
CA ARG A 180 -14.87 5.63 -11.66
C ARG A 180 -14.61 6.57 -12.84
N VAL A 181 -14.03 7.74 -12.58
CA VAL A 181 -13.71 8.76 -13.57
C VAL A 181 -12.28 9.25 -13.40
N LYS A 182 -11.65 9.75 -14.46
CA LYS A 182 -10.34 10.38 -14.34
C LYS A 182 -10.49 11.73 -13.63
N LEU A 183 -10.05 11.81 -12.37
CA LEU A 183 -10.09 13.06 -11.60
C LEU A 183 -8.86 13.93 -11.90
N PRO A 184 -8.98 15.27 -11.91
CA PRO A 184 -7.85 16.18 -12.14
C PRO A 184 -6.73 16.04 -11.09
N THR A 185 -7.08 15.65 -9.87
CA THR A 185 -6.14 15.50 -8.74
C THR A 185 -5.33 14.21 -8.78
N MET A 186 -5.70 13.25 -9.64
CA MET A 186 -5.00 11.97 -9.74
C MET A 186 -3.75 12.10 -10.61
N ARG A 187 -2.60 11.67 -10.08
CA ARG A 187 -1.31 11.67 -10.79
C ARG A 187 -0.98 10.28 -11.35
N ALA A 188 -0.26 10.26 -12.47
CA ALA A 188 0.16 9.03 -13.18
C ALA A 188 -0.97 8.00 -13.35
N VAL A 189 -2.11 8.42 -13.89
CA VAL A 189 -3.32 7.59 -13.95
C VAL A 189 -3.26 6.51 -15.03
N VAL A 190 -3.69 5.30 -14.69
CA VAL A 190 -3.91 4.19 -15.63
C VAL A 190 -5.37 3.75 -15.58
N GLU A 191 -5.99 3.57 -16.74
CA GLU A 191 -7.33 2.99 -16.85
C GLU A 191 -7.26 1.46 -16.86
N ILE A 192 -8.04 0.81 -16.00
CA ILE A 192 -8.26 -0.64 -16.00
C ILE A 192 -9.54 -0.94 -16.76
N LYS A 193 -9.40 -1.12 -18.07
CA LYS A 193 -10.52 -1.25 -19.03
C LYS A 193 -11.49 -2.40 -18.72
N SER A 194 -11.02 -3.49 -18.13
CA SER A 194 -11.88 -4.64 -17.79
C SER A 194 -12.94 -4.33 -16.74
N VAL A 195 -12.73 -3.29 -15.93
CA VAL A 195 -13.63 -2.89 -14.83
C VAL A 195 -14.05 -1.43 -14.88
N ASN A 196 -13.59 -0.66 -15.88
CA ASN A 196 -13.89 0.76 -16.09
C ASN A 196 -13.58 1.62 -14.86
N ILE A 197 -12.39 1.44 -14.29
CA ILE A 197 -11.88 2.31 -13.22
C ILE A 197 -10.52 2.92 -13.61
N TYR A 198 -10.21 4.04 -12.98
CA TYR A 198 -8.94 4.74 -13.06
C TYR A 198 -8.16 4.51 -11.78
N VAL A 199 -6.86 4.25 -11.92
CA VAL A 199 -5.93 3.94 -10.83
C VAL A 199 -4.78 4.94 -10.86
N ALA A 200 -4.55 5.65 -9.77
CA ALA A 200 -3.35 6.46 -9.60
C ALA A 200 -2.16 5.54 -9.30
N THR A 201 -1.07 5.68 -10.06
CA THR A 201 0.11 4.82 -9.90
C THR A 201 1.35 5.59 -9.41
N ASN A 202 1.19 6.86 -9.02
CA ASN A 202 2.28 7.65 -8.45
C ASN A 202 2.39 7.37 -6.95
N LEU A 203 3.01 6.23 -6.63
CA LEU A 203 3.15 5.69 -5.29
C LEU A 203 4.59 5.21 -5.12
N SER A 204 5.11 5.27 -3.90
CA SER A 204 6.37 4.62 -3.55
C SER A 204 6.26 3.09 -3.66
N ALA A 205 7.39 2.39 -3.61
CA ALA A 205 7.44 0.93 -3.58
C ALA A 205 6.61 0.36 -2.42
N ASN A 206 6.76 0.95 -1.24
CA ASN A 206 6.07 0.56 -0.01
C ASN A 206 4.59 0.96 0.00
N GLY A 207 4.23 2.10 -0.59
CA GLY A 207 2.83 2.48 -0.80
C GLY A 207 2.11 1.50 -1.74
N ILE A 208 2.79 1.06 -2.81
CA ILE A 208 2.28 0.00 -3.70
C ILE A 208 2.15 -1.31 -2.93
N ARG A 209 3.19 -1.73 -2.19
CA ARG A 209 3.15 -2.93 -1.33
C ARG A 209 1.96 -2.93 -0.39
N ASN A 210 1.72 -1.84 0.35
CA ASN A 210 0.57 -1.73 1.26
C ASN A 210 -0.76 -1.87 0.51
N LEU A 211 -0.88 -1.22 -0.65
CA LEU A 211 -2.07 -1.33 -1.49
C LEU A 211 -2.29 -2.76 -2.00
N LEU A 212 -1.22 -3.46 -2.38
CA LEU A 212 -1.28 -4.88 -2.76
C LEU A 212 -1.83 -5.73 -1.62
N ILE A 213 -1.32 -5.56 -0.39
CA ILE A 213 -1.80 -6.31 0.78
C ILE A 213 -3.31 -6.12 0.96
N LYS A 214 -3.79 -4.87 0.97
CA LYS A 214 -5.21 -4.58 1.12
C LYS A 214 -6.05 -5.23 0.02
N MET A 215 -5.60 -5.17 -1.24
CA MET A 215 -6.27 -5.81 -2.36
C MET A 215 -6.30 -7.33 -2.22
N LEU A 216 -5.19 -7.97 -1.84
CA LEU A 216 -5.10 -9.43 -1.68
C LEU A 216 -6.02 -9.93 -0.55
N ASN A 217 -6.09 -9.19 0.56
CA ASN A 217 -6.99 -9.49 1.67
C ASN A 217 -8.46 -9.50 1.23
N LYS A 218 -8.89 -8.57 0.38
CA LYS A 218 -10.27 -8.56 -0.17
C LYS A 218 -10.62 -9.79 -1.01
N TYR A 219 -9.63 -10.51 -1.52
CA TYR A 219 -9.80 -11.76 -2.25
C TYR A 219 -9.50 -13.00 -1.41
N ASN A 220 -9.22 -12.83 -0.11
CA ASN A 220 -8.74 -13.89 0.78
C ASN A 220 -7.51 -14.63 0.22
N ILE A 221 -6.66 -13.92 -0.52
CA ILE A 221 -5.39 -14.48 -1.02
C ILE A 221 -4.36 -14.34 0.09
N LYS A 222 -3.77 -15.48 0.49
CA LYS A 222 -2.72 -15.48 1.50
C LYS A 222 -1.52 -14.68 1.00
N LEU A 223 -1.00 -13.77 1.83
CA LEU A 223 0.18 -12.98 1.48
C LEU A 223 1.42 -13.87 1.28
N SER A 224 1.45 -15.07 1.87
CA SER A 224 2.50 -16.08 1.61
C SER A 224 2.56 -16.51 0.15
N ASP A 225 1.44 -16.42 -0.57
CA ASP A 225 1.28 -16.88 -1.95
C ASP A 225 1.55 -15.76 -2.96
N TYR A 226 1.87 -14.55 -2.46
CA TYR A 226 2.32 -13.42 -3.25
C TYR A 226 3.82 -13.17 -3.02
N LYS A 227 4.64 -13.33 -4.06
CA LYS A 227 6.09 -13.10 -4.01
C LYS A 227 6.52 -11.98 -4.92
N ILE A 228 7.49 -11.19 -4.48
CA ILE A 228 8.20 -10.23 -5.31
C ILE A 228 9.58 -10.82 -5.64
N TYR A 229 10.03 -10.55 -6.87
CA TYR A 229 11.40 -10.82 -7.30
C TYR A 229 12.03 -9.51 -7.72
N LEU A 230 13.28 -9.30 -7.31
CA LEU A 230 13.98 -8.05 -7.51
C LEU A 230 14.97 -8.17 -8.66
N LYS A 231 15.17 -7.04 -9.35
CA LYS A 231 16.24 -6.86 -10.34
C LYS A 231 17.47 -6.27 -9.68
N ALA A 232 17.27 -5.29 -8.81
CA ALA A 232 18.32 -4.51 -8.19
C ALA A 232 17.88 -3.97 -6.84
N ASP A 233 18.87 -3.72 -5.98
CA ASP A 233 18.71 -3.06 -4.69
C ASP A 233 19.65 -1.85 -4.61
N TYR A 234 19.07 -0.65 -4.58
CA TYR A 234 19.83 0.60 -4.56
C TYR A 234 19.95 1.19 -3.15
N SER A 235 19.67 0.43 -2.09
CA SER A 235 19.74 0.93 -0.71
C SER A 235 21.08 1.56 -0.35
N GLU A 236 22.21 1.07 -0.90
CA GLU A 236 23.55 1.64 -0.61
C GLU A 236 23.80 3.03 -1.24
N LEU A 237 22.91 3.52 -2.11
CA LEU A 237 23.01 4.85 -2.74
C LEU A 237 22.32 5.98 -1.96
N HIS A 238 21.63 5.66 -0.87
CA HIS A 238 20.76 6.57 -0.12
C HIS A 238 21.02 6.49 1.39
#